data_AF-A0A1E3YZ04-F1
#
_entry.id   AF-A0A1E3YZ04-F1
#
_cell.length_a   1.000
_cell.length_b   1.000
_cell.length_c   1.000
_cell.angle_alpha   90.00
_cell.angle_beta   90.00
_cell.angle_gamma   90.00
#
_symmetry.space_group_name_H-M   'P 1'
#
loop_
_entity.id
_entity.type
_entity.pdbx_description
1 polymer ?
#
loop_
_entity_poly.entity_id
_entity_poly.type
_entity_poly.pdbx_seq_one_letter_code
_entity_poly.pdbx_strand_id
1 'polypeptide(L)' 'MNPSLHSPQRQLIELRIEHADLDALIDRCAPEGVADEFTLRRLKKRRLALRDALDRLERDLQPQEPA' A
#
# COMPACT_ATOMS: atom_id res chain seq x y z
N MET A 1 -10.42 -22.41 -20.21
CA MET A 1 -10.84 -21.04 -19.83
C MET A 1 -9.96 -20.63 -18.67
N ASN A 2 -8.99 -19.75 -18.88
CA ASN A 2 -8.11 -19.30 -17.79
C ASN A 2 -8.94 -18.44 -16.83
N PRO A 3 -9.05 -18.81 -15.54
CA PRO A 3 -9.67 -17.94 -14.58
C PRO A 3 -8.62 -16.88 -14.26
N SER A 4 -8.62 -15.76 -15.00
CA SER A 4 -7.82 -14.58 -14.66
C SER A 4 -8.39 -13.97 -13.37
N LEU A 5 -8.20 -14.66 -12.24
CA LEU A 5 -8.65 -14.30 -10.90
C LEU A 5 -7.88 -13.12 -10.30
N HIS A 6 -6.91 -12.61 -11.04
CA HIS A 6 -6.04 -11.51 -10.69
C HIS A 6 -6.31 -10.37 -11.67
N SER A 7 -7.53 -9.80 -11.60
CA SER A 7 -7.77 -8.55 -12.30
C SER A 7 -6.91 -7.47 -11.63
N PRO A 8 -6.28 -6.57 -12.40
CA PRO A 8 -5.46 -5.50 -11.84
C PRO A 8 -6.27 -4.60 -10.88
N GLN A 9 -7.59 -4.51 -11.07
CA GLN A 9 -8.50 -3.83 -10.13
C GLN A 9 -8.59 -4.55 -8.77
N ARG A 10 -8.57 -5.89 -8.75
CA ARG A 10 -8.55 -6.66 -7.50
C ARG A 10 -7.24 -6.47 -6.75
N GLN A 11 -6.12 -6.50 -7.47
CA GLN A 11 -4.80 -6.22 -6.89
C GLN A 11 -4.75 -4.81 -6.29
N LEU A 12 -5.37 -3.84 -6.94
CA LEU A 12 -5.49 -2.47 -6.43
C LEU A 12 -6.27 -2.42 -5.11
N ILE A 13 -7.38 -3.14 -5.01
CA ILE A 13 -8.18 -3.23 -3.79
C ILE A 13 -7.37 -3.87 -2.66
N GLU A 14 -6.68 -4.98 -2.93
CA GLU A 14 -5.85 -5.69 -1.96
C GLU A 14 -4.72 -4.78 -1.43
N LEU A 15 -4.02 -4.07 -2.32
CA LEU A 15 -2.99 -3.10 -1.93
C LEU A 15 -3.54 -1.94 -1.10
N ARG A 16 -4.76 -1.45 -1.40
CA ARG A 16 -5.40 -0.37 -0.63
C ARG A 16 -5.75 -0.83 0.79
N ILE A 17 -6.25 -2.06 0.93
CA ILE A 17 -6.55 -2.67 2.23
C ILE A 17 -5.26 -2.80 3.04
N GLU A 18 -4.21 -3.40 2.45
CA GLU A 18 -2.93 -3.59 3.13
C GLU A 18 -2.29 -2.25 3.55
N HIS A 19 -2.38 -1.23 2.69
CA HIS A 19 -1.91 0.12 3.03
C HIS A 19 -2.69 0.71 4.23
N ALA A 20 -4.02 0.60 4.23
CA ALA A 20 -4.87 1.10 5.31
C ALA A 20 -4.61 0.38 6.64
N ASP A 21 -4.42 -0.94 6.61
CA ASP A 21 -4.07 -1.73 7.78
C ASP A 21 -2.70 -1.32 8.35
N LEU A 22 -1.73 -1.05 7.47
CA LEU A 22 -0.41 -0.59 7.87
C LEU A 22 -0.44 0.82 8.47
N ASP A 23 -1.28 1.71 7.94
CA ASP A 23 -1.52 3.03 8.54
C ASP A 23 -2.10 2.89 9.95
N ALA A 24 -3.15 2.09 10.13
CA ALA A 24 -3.76 1.85 11.43
C ALA A 24 -2.76 1.24 12.43
N LEU A 25 -1.85 0.38 11.98
CA LEU A 25 -0.80 -0.18 12.80
C LEU A 25 0.24 0.88 13.23
N ILE A 26 0.65 1.75 12.30
CA ILE A 26 1.56 2.87 12.61
C ILE A 26 0.93 3.82 13.63
N ASP A 27 -0.35 4.14 13.46
CA ASP A 27 -1.09 5.04 14.35
C ASP A 27 -1.23 4.47 15.77
N ARG A 28 -1.28 3.14 15.92
CA ARG A 28 -1.26 2.48 17.23
C ARG A 28 0.14 2.49 17.87
N CYS A 29 1.19 2.39 17.07
CA CYS A 29 2.57 2.41 17.58
C CYS A 29 3.08 3.82 17.91
N ALA A 30 2.56 4.87 17.27
CA ALA A 30 2.99 6.25 17.48
C ALA A 30 2.71 6.85 18.88
N PRO A 31 1.53 6.67 19.51
CA PRO A 31 1.18 7.37 20.75
C PRO A 31 1.89 6.83 21.99
N GLU A 32 2.40 5.60 21.97
CA GLU A 32 2.94 4.99 23.18
C GLU A 32 4.36 5.45 23.53
N GLY A 33 5.12 6.09 22.63
CA GLY A 33 6.48 6.59 22.91
C GLY A 33 7.53 5.52 23.28
N VAL A 34 7.10 4.27 23.49
CA VAL A 34 7.90 3.08 23.83
C VAL A 34 8.11 2.19 22.59
N ALA A 35 7.41 2.47 21.48
CA ALA A 35 7.61 1.73 20.24
C ALA A 35 9.04 1.95 19.71
N ASP A 36 9.76 0.85 19.54
CA ASP A 36 11.11 0.82 18.98
C ASP A 36 11.17 1.64 17.67
N GLU A 37 11.99 2.69 17.69
CA GLU A 37 12.14 3.63 16.58
C GLU A 37 12.52 2.89 15.28
N PHE A 38 13.27 1.80 15.37
CA PHE A 38 13.59 0.96 14.21
C PHE A 38 12.36 0.28 13.64
N THR A 39 11.46 -0.21 14.50
CA THR A 39 10.19 -0.81 14.10
C THR A 39 9.32 0.24 13.40
N LEU A 40 9.16 1.43 13.98
CA LEU A 40 8.37 2.51 13.38
C LEU A 40 8.94 2.94 12.02
N ARG A 41 10.27 3.07 11.90
CA ARG A 41 10.96 3.37 10.63
C ARG A 41 10.69 2.29 9.58
N ARG A 42 10.73 1.01 9.96
CA ARG A 42 10.47 -0.11 9.05
C ARG A 42 9.02 -0.12 8.56
N LEU A 43 8.06 0.16 9.44
CA LEU A 43 6.64 0.25 9.08
C LEU A 43 6.37 1.41 8.11
N LYS A 44 6.92 2.60 8.39
CA LYS A 44 6.82 3.76 7.49
C LYS A 44 7.43 3.47 6.12
N LYS A 45 8.57 2.77 6.05
CA LYS A 45 9.19 2.35 4.78
C LYS A 45 8.30 1.37 4.00
N ARG A 46 7.69 0.40 4.69
CA ARG A 46 6.73 -0.52 4.06
C ARG A 46 5.52 0.23 3.51
N ARG A 47 4.99 1.20 4.25
CA ARG A 47 3.87 2.04 3.80
C ARG A 47 4.21 2.80 2.53
N LEU A 48 5.40 3.40 2.48
CA LEU A 48 5.86 4.09 1.28
C LEU A 48 5.93 3.14 0.08
N ALA A 49 6.46 1.92 0.26
CA ALA A 49 6.52 0.93 -0.81
C ALA A 49 5.12 0.49 -1.29
N LEU A 50 4.15 0.33 -0.39
CA LEU A 50 2.76 0.02 -0.76
C LEU A 50 2.12 1.16 -1.54
N ARG A 51 2.34 2.41 -1.11
CA ARG A 51 1.88 3.59 -1.86
C ARG A 51 2.51 3.66 -3.25
N ASP A 52 3.82 3.42 -3.37
CA ASP A 52 4.49 3.42 -4.67
C ASP A 52 3.96 2.31 -5.59
N ALA A 53 3.56 1.16 -5.02
CA ALA A 53 2.94 0.08 -5.78
C ALA A 53 1.51 0.43 -6.22
N LEU A 54 0.73 1.09 -5.35
CA LEU A 54 -0.58 1.65 -5.70
C LEU A 54 -0.46 2.63 -6.87
N ASP A 55 0.42 3.63 -6.74
CA ASP A 55 0.60 4.67 -7.76
C ASP A 55 1.02 4.06 -9.11
N ARG A 56 1.87 3.02 -9.11
CA ARG A 56 2.24 2.30 -10.35
C ARG A 56 1.06 1.55 -10.95
N LEU A 57 0.32 0.79 -10.15
CA LEU A 57 -0.80 0.00 -10.62
C LEU A 57 -1.96 0.88 -11.11
N GLU A 58 -2.22 2.00 -10.44
CA GLU A 58 -3.20 3.00 -10.89
C GLU A 58 -2.80 3.60 -12.24
N ARG A 59 -1.51 3.91 -12.46
CA ARG A 59 -1.00 4.38 -13.75
C ARG A 59 -1.09 3.33 -14.85
N ASP A 60 -0.89 2.05 -14.54
CA ASP A 60 -1.03 0.96 -15.51
C ASP A 60 -2.51 0.71 -15.87
N LEU A 61 -3.42 0.98 -14.93
CA LEU A 61 -4.87 0.87 -15.11
C LEU A 61 -5.49 2.07 -15.84
N GLN A 62 -4.90 3.26 -15.71
CA GLN A 62 -5.35 4.45 -16.44
C GLN A 62 -4.64 4.55 -17.80
N PRO A 63 -5.37 4.66 -18.91
CA PRO A 63 -4.75 4.97 -20.20
C PRO A 63 -4.06 6.33 -20.08
N GLN A 64 -2.76 6.38 -20.35
CA GLN A 64 -2.03 7.64 -20.35
C GLN A 64 -2.51 8.49 -21.53
N GLU A 65 -3.32 9.52 -21.28
CA GLU A 65 -3.42 10.64 -22.21
C GLU A 65 -2.11 11.42 -22.13
N PRO A 66 -1.32 11.51 -23.23
CA PRO A 66 -0.12 12.33 -23.22
C PRO A 66 -0.55 13.80 -23.10
N ALA A 67 -0.05 14.48 -22.07
CA ALA A 67 -0.16 15.93 -21.89
C ALA A 67 0.72 16.67 -22.91
#